data_AF-A0A7C3Y5L7-F1
#
_entry.id   AF-A0A7C3Y5L7-F1
#
_cell.length_a   1.000
_cell.length_b   1.000
_cell.length_c   1.000
_cell.angle_alpha   90.00
_cell.angle_beta   90.00
_cell.angle_gamma   90.00
#
_symmetry.space_group_name_H-M   'P 1'
#
loop_
_entity.id
_entity.type
_entity.pdbx_description
1 polymer ?
#
loop_
_entity_poly.entity_id
_entity_poly.type
_entity_poly.pdbx_seq_one_letter_code
_entity_poly.pdbx_strand_id
1 'polypeptide(L)' 'RGNIRLYSQRDIERLRLIQRLMDDLGVNLAGVEVILNMTERIKELEQEVARLRARLAEYERQST' A
#
# COMPACT_ATOMS: atom_id res chain seq x y z
N ARG A 1 27.23 14.74 19.42
CA ARG A 1 25.82 14.49 19.84
C ARG A 1 25.17 13.65 18.76
N GLY A 2 24.86 12.38 19.06
CA GLY A 2 24.37 11.41 18.09
C GLY A 2 22.95 11.71 17.64
N ASN A 3 22.71 11.71 16.34
CA ASN A 3 21.40 11.91 15.73
C ASN A 3 20.71 10.55 15.63
N ILE A 4 19.98 10.14 16.67
CA ILE A 4 19.16 8.92 16.62
C ILE A 4 17.96 9.24 15.72
N ARG A 5 17.99 8.73 14.48
CA ARG A 5 16.81 8.78 13.60
C ARG A 5 15.72 7.90 14.19
N LEU A 6 14.62 8.52 14.61
CA LEU A 6 13.40 7.82 15.00
C LEU A 6 12.67 7.40 13.74
N TYR A 7 12.65 6.11 13.45
CA TYR A 7 11.82 5.54 12.38
C TYR A 7 10.40 5.36 12.90
N SER A 8 9.40 5.66 12.05
CA SER A 8 8.02 5.34 12.40
C SER A 8 7.79 3.83 12.36
N GLN A 9 6.77 3.32 13.07
CA GLN A 9 6.36 1.91 12.95
C GLN A 9 6.14 1.50 11.48
N ARG A 10 5.54 2.39 10.69
CA ARG A 10 5.31 2.17 9.25
C ARG A 10 6.61 1.99 8.47
N ASP A 11 7.66 2.74 8.82
CA ASP A 11 8.97 2.60 8.16
C ASP A 11 9.63 1.26 8.52
N ILE A 12 9.50 0.82 9.77
CA ILE A 12 9.99 -0.48 10.23
C ILE A 12 9.26 -1.61 9.50
N GLU A 13 7.94 -1.54 9.40
CA GLU A 13 7.13 -2.51 8.66
C GLU A 13 7.49 -2.55 7.17
N ARG A 14 7.71 -1.38 6.56
CA ARG A 14 8.14 -1.28 5.17
C ARG A 14 9.51 -1.94 4.96
N LEU A 15 10.46 -1.71 5.86
CA LEU A 15 11.78 -2.36 5.79
C LEU A 15 11.68 -3.87 5.96
N ARG A 16 10.83 -4.36 6.87
CA ARG A 16 10.59 -5.81 7.04
C ARG A 16 9.99 -6.43 5.78
N LEU A 17 9.06 -5.74 5.11
CA LEU A 17 8.48 -6.21 3.86
C LEU A 17 9.53 -6.27 2.74
N ILE A 18 10.34 -5.21 2.61
CA ILE A 18 11.46 -5.17 1.66
C ILE A 18 12.40 -6.35 1.92
N GLN A 19 12.80 -6.56 3.17
CA GLN A 19 13.66 -7.66 3.56
C GLN A 19 13.06 -9.02 3.18
N ARG A 20 11.79 -9.25 3.50
CA ARG A 20 11.08 -10.50 3.16
C ARG A 20 11.05 -10.76 1.66
N LEU A 21 10.78 -9.73 0.85
CA LEU A 21 10.74 -9.86 -0.60
C LEU A 21 12.10 -10.24 -1.18
N MET A 22 13.18 -9.70 -0.61
CA MET A 22 14.54 -10.01 -1.07
C MET A 22 15.03 -11.37 -0.56
N ASP A 23 14.88 -11.64 0.74
CA ASP A 23 15.50 -12.79 1.41
C ASP A 23 14.68 -14.07 1.22
N ASP A 24 13.35 -13.99 1.33
CA ASP A 24 12.49 -15.19 1.26
C ASP A 24 12.05 -15.49 -0.18
N LEU A 25 11.83 -14.44 -0.98
CA LEU A 25 11.25 -14.56 -2.33
C LEU A 25 12.27 -14.32 -3.45
N GLY A 26 13.53 -13.99 -3.11
CA GLY A 26 14.62 -13.82 -4.06
C GLY A 26 14.45 -12.63 -5.01
N VAL A 27 13.61 -11.66 -4.65
CA VAL A 27 13.34 -10.48 -5.49
C VAL A 27 14.48 -9.48 -5.35
N ASN A 28 14.97 -8.90 -6.44
CA ASN A 28 15.98 -7.85 -6.38
C ASN A 28 15.37 -6.50 -5.96
N LEU A 29 16.21 -5.53 -5.57
CA LEU A 29 15.75 -4.22 -5.09
C LEU A 29 14.85 -3.48 -6.10
N ALA A 30 15.15 -3.56 -7.39
CA ALA A 30 14.33 -2.95 -8.45
C ALA A 30 12.95 -3.59 -8.54
N GLY A 31 12.87 -4.93 -8.44
CA GLY A 31 11.62 -5.67 -8.39
C GLY A 31 10.80 -5.33 -7.15
N VAL A 32 11.46 -5.17 -5.99
CA VAL A 32 10.81 -4.72 -4.75
C VAL A 32 10.19 -3.33 -4.93
N GLU A 33 10.92 -2.39 -5.55
CA GLU A 33 10.40 -1.04 -5.82
C GLU A 33 9.14 -1.08 -6.70
N VAL A 34 9.15 -1.89 -7.77
CA VAL A 34 7.99 -2.08 -8.64
C VAL A 34 6.81 -2.68 -7.85
N ILE A 35 7.04 -3.73 -7.06
CA ILE A 35 5.99 -4.38 -6.25
C ILE A 35 5.37 -3.40 -5.26
N LEU A 36 6.19 -2.61 -4.56
CA LEU A 36 5.70 -1.61 -3.61
C LEU A 36 4.85 -0.55 -4.31
N ASN A 37 5.29 -0.07 -5.47
CA ASN A 37 4.55 0.93 -6.24
C ASN A 37 3.22 0.36 -6.75
N MET A 38 3.24 -0.87 -7.27
CA MET A 38 2.01 -1.59 -7.67
C MET A 38 1.06 -1.81 -6.50
N THR A 39 1.58 -2.14 -5.32
CA THR A 39 0.76 -2.36 -4.11
C THR A 39 0.05 -1.07 -3.69
N GLU A 40 0.75 0.06 -3.70
CA GLU A 40 0.13 1.36 -3.41
C GLU A 40 -0.92 1.71 -4.47
N ARG A 41 -0.61 1.46 -5.75
CA ARG A 41 -1.56 1.71 -6.85
C ARG A 41 -2.83 0.86 -6.74
N ILE A 42 -2.70 -0.41 -6.39
CA ILE A 42 -3.86 -1.29 -6.17
C ILE A 42 -4.71 -0.76 -5.02
N LYS A 43 -4.08 -0.35 -3.92
CA LYS A 43 -4.79 0.22 -2.76
C LYS A 43 -5.56 1.50 -3.11
N GLU A 44 -4.96 2.39 -3.93
CA GLU A 44 -5.66 3.57 -4.44
C GLU A 44 -6.90 3.19 -5.26
N LEU A 45 -6.75 2.22 -6.18
CA LEU A 45 -7.84 1.74 -7.02
C LEU A 45 -8.94 1.07 -6.21
N GLU A 46 -8.60 0.27 -5.20
CA GLU A 46 -9.57 -0.34 -4.29
C GLU A 46 -10.37 0.72 -3.52
N GLN A 47 -9.72 1.79 -3.07
CA GLN A 47 -10.39 2.91 -2.42
C GLN A 47 -11.32 3.67 -3.38
N GLU A 48 -10.90 3.86 -4.62
CA GLU A 48 -11.72 4.49 -5.66
C GLU A 48 -12.96 3.63 -5.97
N VAL A 49 -12.78 2.33 -6.16
CA VAL A 49 -13.88 1.37 -6.37
C VAL A 49 -14.85 1.39 -5.19
N ALA A 50 -14.35 1.37 -3.96
CA ALA A 50 -15.19 1.45 -2.77
C ALA A 50 -16.02 2.75 -2.73
N ARG A 51 -15.40 3.89 -3.08
CA ARG A 51 -16.07 5.19 -3.16
C ARG A 51 -17.15 5.20 -4.24
N LEU A 52 -16.87 4.67 -5.42
CA LEU A 52 -17.83 4.61 -6.52
C LEU A 52 -19.01 3.70 -6.17
N ARG A 53 -18.76 2.54 -5.54
CA ARG A 53 -19.81 1.63 -5.05
C ARG A 53 -20.71 2.31 -4.02
N ALA A 54 -20.14 3.07 -3.09
CA ALA A 54 -20.92 3.83 -2.11
C ALA A 54 -21.85 4.85 -2.78
N ARG A 55 -21.34 5.60 -3.77
CA ARG A 55 -22.15 6.57 -4.53
C ARG A 55 -23.28 5.90 -5.33
N LEU A 56 -23.02 4.76 -5.97
CA LEU A 56 -24.06 4.01 -6.69
C LEU A 56 -25.18 3.56 -5.74
N ALA A 57 -24.82 3.03 -4.57
CA ALA A 57 -25.80 2.63 -3.56
C ALA A 57 -26.62 3.82 -3.03
N GLU A 58 -26.02 5.01 -2.93
CA GLU A 58 -26.76 6.24 -2.59
C GLU A 58 -27.76 6.64 -3.69
N TYR A 59 -27.36 6.58 -4.97
CA TYR A 59 -28.28 6.86 -6.08
C TYR A 59 -29.44 5.87 -6.16
N GLU A 60 -29.19 4.58 -5.98
CA GLU A 60 -30.24 3.55 -5.98
C GLU A 60 -31.29 3.78 -4.87
N ARG A 61 -30.84 4.19 -3.68
CA ARG A 61 -31.73 4.55 -2.56
C ARG A 61 -32.55 5.82 -2.80
N GLN A 62 -32.08 6.74 -3.65
CA GLN A 62 -32.78 7.98 -3.97
C GLN A 62 -33.82 7.80 -5.08
N SER A 63 -33.68 6.77 -5.92
CA SER A 63 -34.61 6.45 -7.02
C SER A 63 -35.73 5.47 -6.65
N THR A 64 -35.72 4.93 -5.42
CA THR A 64 -36.78 4.05 -4.87
C THR A 64 -37.62 4.84 -3.86
#